data_AF-A0A1I0N5G8-F1
#
_entry.id   AF-A0A1I0N5G8-F1
#
_cell.length_a   1.000
_cell.length_b   1.000
_cell.length_c   1.000
_cell.angle_alpha   90.00
_cell.angle_beta   90.00
_cell.angle_gamma   90.00
#
_symmetry.space_group_name_H-M   'P 1'
#
loop_
_entity.id
_entity.type
_entity.pdbx_description
1 polymer ?
#
loop_
_entity_poly.entity_id
_entity_poly.type
_entity_poly.pdbx_seq_one_letter_code
_entity_poly.pdbx_strand_id
1 'polypeptide(L)'
;MATESAQPSLRDIGHRRLILLAGALWGAVPALTFGVGALGDANPDQAMLAAGAAMTVTLAALFELDSRALAEHGTGVELAWSYALLAPISVVAFQFIGPALLLIPGLGVLGVLVGPPAAALVYVWQRGREASVPR
;
A
#
# COMPACT_ATOMS: atom_id res chain seq x y z
N MET A 1 3.76 -37.61 24.62
CA MET A 1 2.77 -36.77 23.92
C MET A 1 3.50 -35.52 23.46
N ALA A 2 3.89 -35.48 22.19
CA ALA A 2 4.37 -34.24 21.58
C ALA A 2 3.13 -33.37 21.35
N THR A 3 3.04 -32.24 22.05
CA THR A 3 2.12 -31.18 21.68
C THR A 3 2.57 -30.67 20.32
N GLU A 4 1.89 -31.09 19.25
CA GLU A 4 1.92 -30.35 17.99
C GLU A 4 1.40 -28.95 18.31
N SER A 5 2.31 -28.03 18.62
CA SER A 5 2.02 -26.62 18.65
C SER A 5 1.61 -26.25 17.23
N ALA A 6 0.30 -26.07 17.01
CA ALA A 6 -0.23 -25.60 15.75
C ALA A 6 0.59 -24.38 15.31
N GLN A 7 1.33 -24.51 14.21
CA GLN A 7 2.12 -23.40 13.70
C GLN A 7 1.16 -22.23 13.44
N PRO A 8 1.45 -21.04 14.01
CA PRO A 8 0.59 -19.89 13.80
C PRO A 8 0.45 -19.63 12.31
N SER A 9 -0.79 -19.37 11.86
CA SER A 9 -1.03 -19.09 10.45
C SER A 9 -0.21 -17.87 10.03
N LEU A 10 0.47 -17.95 8.88
CA LEU A 10 1.16 -16.80 8.27
C LEU A 10 0.20 -15.62 7.99
N ARG A 11 -1.11 -15.86 8.02
CA ARG A 11 -2.15 -14.82 7.98
C ARG A 11 -2.26 -14.00 9.26
N ASP A 12 -1.89 -14.58 10.40
CA ASP A 12 -1.99 -13.99 11.74
C ASP A 12 -0.65 -13.44 12.24
N ILE A 13 0.46 -13.85 11.62
CA ILE A 13 1.79 -13.28 11.83
C ILE A 13 1.91 -11.95 11.08
N GLY A 14 2.61 -10.96 11.66
CA GLY A 14 2.92 -9.67 11.04
C GLY A 14 1.80 -8.62 11.09
N HIS A 15 1.85 -7.65 10.19
CA HIS A 15 1.08 -6.40 10.21
C HIS A 15 0.15 -6.23 9.00
N ARG A 16 -0.22 -7.32 8.32
CA ARG A 16 -1.09 -7.30 7.11
C ARG A 16 -2.32 -6.41 7.27
N ARG A 17 -3.06 -6.53 8.36
CA ARG A 17 -4.28 -5.74 8.60
C ARG A 17 -3.97 -4.25 8.75
N LEU A 18 -2.92 -3.92 9.48
CA LEU A 18 -2.48 -2.52 9.67
C LEU A 18 -2.03 -1.91 8.34
N ILE A 19 -1.33 -2.67 7.50
CA ILE A 19 -0.92 -2.24 6.17
C ILE A 19 -2.14 -1.92 5.30
N LEU A 20 -3.13 -2.80 5.25
CA LEU A 20 -4.35 -2.58 4.46
C LEU A 20 -5.15 -1.38 4.98
N LEU A 21 -5.25 -1.24 6.30
CA LEU A 21 -5.91 -0.08 6.93
C LEU A 21 -5.17 1.21 6.63
N ALA A 22 -3.85 1.24 6.78
CA ALA A 22 -3.03 2.41 6.47
C ALA A 22 -3.15 2.77 4.99
N GLY A 23 -3.06 1.81 4.07
CA GLY A 23 -3.27 2.03 2.65
C GLY A 23 -4.64 2.63 2.34
N ALA A 24 -5.72 2.05 2.90
CA ALA A 24 -7.08 2.54 2.71
C ALA A 24 -7.29 3.95 3.28
N LEU A 25 -6.81 4.23 4.50
CA LEU A 25 -6.89 5.54 5.13
C LEU A 25 -6.13 6.59 4.32
N TRP A 26 -4.92 6.26 3.88
CA TRP A 26 -4.09 7.17 3.09
C TRP A 26 -4.59 7.35 1.65
N GLY A 27 -5.46 6.49 1.12
CA GLY A 27 -6.20 6.76 -0.11
C GLY A 27 -7.45 7.63 0.13
N ALA A 28 -8.24 7.30 1.16
CA ALA A 28 -9.52 7.95 1.43
C ALA A 28 -9.37 9.36 2.00
N VAL A 29 -8.47 9.59 2.97
CA VAL A 29 -8.33 10.89 3.64
C VAL A 29 -7.92 12.00 2.67
N PRO A 30 -6.90 11.83 1.80
CA PRO A 30 -6.56 12.85 0.81
C PRO A 30 -7.66 13.04 -0.23
N ALA A 31 -8.30 11.96 -0.70
CA ALA A 31 -9.40 12.07 -1.66
C ALA A 31 -10.60 12.85 -1.09
N LEU A 32 -10.89 12.71 0.21
CA LEU A 32 -11.95 13.46 0.89
C LEU A 32 -11.54 14.90 1.23
N THR A 33 -10.26 15.13 1.55
CA THR A 33 -9.76 16.46 1.94
C THR A 33 -9.50 17.37 0.74
N PHE A 34 -8.83 16.84 -0.28
CA PHE A 34 -8.35 17.61 -1.45
C PHE A 34 -9.14 17.32 -2.72
N GLY A 35 -9.97 16.26 -2.72
CA GLY A 35 -10.62 15.75 -3.93
C GLY A 35 -9.71 14.84 -4.75
N VAL A 36 -10.30 13.90 -5.47
CA VAL A 36 -9.56 12.96 -6.33
C VAL A 36 -8.83 13.67 -7.47
N GLY A 37 -9.37 14.81 -7.94
CA GLY A 37 -8.76 15.63 -8.99
C GLY A 37 -7.40 16.21 -8.60
N ALA A 38 -7.19 16.55 -7.33
CA ALA A 38 -5.95 17.15 -6.84
C ALA A 38 -4.75 16.20 -6.98
N LEU A 39 -4.97 14.87 -6.90
CA LEU A 39 -3.92 13.87 -7.13
C LEU A 39 -3.35 13.93 -8.56
N GLY A 40 -4.12 14.48 -9.50
CA GLY A 40 -3.76 14.66 -10.91
C GLY A 40 -3.10 16.01 -11.23
N ASP A 41 -2.99 16.94 -10.28
CA ASP A 41 -2.54 18.30 -10.56
C ASP A 41 -1.03 18.35 -10.83
N ALA A 42 -0.65 19.03 -11.91
CA ALA A 42 0.75 19.21 -12.32
C ALA A 42 1.54 20.14 -11.37
N ASN A 43 0.85 20.95 -10.56
CA ASN A 43 1.45 21.83 -9.57
C ASN A 43 0.79 21.62 -8.20
N PRO A 44 1.12 20.52 -7.51
CA PRO A 44 0.49 20.14 -6.25
C PRO A 44 0.85 21.12 -5.13
N ASP A 45 -0.11 21.37 -4.23
CA ASP A 45 0.13 22.12 -2.99
C ASP A 45 1.25 21.46 -2.16
N GLN A 46 2.08 22.27 -1.48
CA GLN A 46 3.12 21.79 -0.57
C GLN A 46 2.56 20.89 0.53
N ALA A 47 1.34 21.15 1.01
CA ALA A 47 0.66 20.29 1.96
C ALA A 47 0.39 18.89 1.40
N MET A 48 0.04 18.79 0.11
CA MET A 48 -0.21 17.51 -0.56
C MET A 48 1.09 16.75 -0.83
N LEU A 49 2.17 17.45 -1.19
CA LEU A 49 3.51 16.86 -1.31
C LEU A 49 4.01 16.31 0.03
N ALA A 50 3.87 17.07 1.11
CA ALA A 50 4.24 16.64 2.45
C ALA A 50 3.41 15.43 2.89
N ALA A 51 2.10 15.44 2.62
CA ALA A 51 1.23 14.30 2.88
C ALA A 51 1.68 13.07 2.08
N GLY A 52 1.96 13.20 0.79
CA GLY A 52 2.44 12.10 -0.06
C GLY A 52 3.78 11.51 0.39
N ALA A 53 4.71 12.36 0.84
CA ALA A 53 5.96 11.91 1.44
C ALA A 53 5.73 11.15 2.75
N ALA A 54 4.88 11.68 3.64
CA ALA A 54 4.53 11.03 4.90
C ALA A 54 3.83 9.68 4.68
N MET A 55 2.91 9.59 3.72
CA MET A 55 2.27 8.34 3.29
C MET A 55 3.30 7.29 2.89
N THR A 56 4.21 7.68 2.00
CA THR A 56 5.23 6.79 1.42
C THR A 56 6.18 6.27 2.49
N VAL A 57 6.67 7.15 3.37
CA VAL A 57 7.56 6.77 4.48
C VAL A 57 6.83 5.86 5.49
N THR A 58 5.57 6.17 5.80
CA THR A 58 4.75 5.36 6.72
C THR A 58 4.57 3.94 6.17
N LEU A 59 4.23 3.80 4.88
CA LEU A 59 4.10 2.49 4.25
C LEU A 59 5.44 1.75 4.16
N ALA A 60 6.53 2.43 3.81
CA ALA A 60 7.86 1.83 3.77
C ALA A 60 8.24 1.22 5.12
N ALA A 61 7.99 1.95 6.21
CA ALA A 61 8.23 1.47 7.57
C ALA A 61 7.35 0.27 7.92
N LEU A 62 6.06 0.31 7.58
CA LEU A 62 5.14 -0.80 7.85
C LEU A 62 5.51 -2.07 7.07
N PHE A 63 5.92 -1.94 5.81
CA PHE A 63 6.33 -3.07 4.97
C PHE A 63 7.63 -3.69 5.51
N GLU A 64 8.58 -2.86 5.92
CA GLU A 64 9.82 -3.33 6.53
C GLU A 64 9.55 -4.06 7.86
N LEU A 65 8.68 -3.53 8.72
CA LEU A 65 8.30 -4.16 9.99
C LEU A 65 7.55 -5.48 9.77
N ASP A 66 6.64 -5.55 8.80
CA ASP A 66 5.95 -6.79 8.45
C ASP A 66 6.92 -7.84 7.90
N SER A 67 7.82 -7.45 7.00
CA SER A 67 8.82 -8.36 6.43
C SER A 67 9.75 -8.94 7.49
N ARG A 68 10.21 -8.12 8.45
CA ARG A 68 11.05 -8.60 9.56
C ARG A 68 10.32 -9.61 10.44
N ALA A 69 9.06 -9.35 10.78
CA ALA A 69 8.24 -10.29 11.56
C ALA A 69 8.04 -11.63 10.82
N LEU A 70 7.94 -11.60 9.49
CA LEU A 70 7.84 -12.82 8.66
C LEU A 70 9.18 -13.52 8.46
N ALA A 71 10.30 -12.77 8.44
CA ALA A 71 11.64 -13.32 8.29
C ALA A 71 12.01 -14.26 9.45
N GLU A 72 11.54 -13.97 10.67
CA GLU A 72 11.65 -14.86 11.83
C GLU A 72 11.00 -16.23 11.61
N HIS A 73 10.06 -16.30 10.66
CA HIS A 73 9.32 -17.51 10.26
C HIS A 73 9.74 -17.99 8.87
N GLY A 74 10.88 -17.51 8.34
CA GLY A 74 11.44 -17.94 7.06
C GLY A 74 10.73 -17.40 5.80
N THR A 75 9.83 -16.43 5.92
CA THR A 75 8.96 -15.96 4.82
C THR A 75 8.96 -14.44 4.62
N GLY A 76 10.05 -13.76 4.98
CA GLY A 76 10.19 -12.31 4.81
C GLY A 76 10.38 -11.86 3.36
N VAL A 77 9.68 -10.77 3.00
CA VAL A 77 9.75 -10.11 1.69
C VAL A 77 11.06 -9.34 1.53
N GLU A 78 11.84 -9.71 0.53
CA GLU A 78 13.08 -9.02 0.20
C GLU A 78 12.79 -7.59 -0.28
N LEU A 79 13.57 -6.61 0.21
CA LEU A 79 13.41 -5.19 -0.14
C LEU A 79 11.98 -4.66 0.08
N ALA A 80 11.31 -5.08 1.16
CA ALA A 80 9.92 -4.76 1.46
C ALA A 80 9.57 -3.26 1.37
N TRP A 81 10.45 -2.38 1.86
CA TRP A 81 10.26 -0.92 1.78
C TRP A 81 10.07 -0.41 0.34
N SER A 82 10.67 -1.06 -0.66
CA SER A 82 10.64 -0.62 -2.06
C SER A 82 9.24 -0.64 -2.66
N TYR A 83 8.36 -1.51 -2.15
CA TYR A 83 6.95 -1.54 -2.55
C TYR A 83 6.21 -0.25 -2.21
N ALA A 84 6.69 0.53 -1.24
CA ALA A 84 6.08 1.82 -0.92
C ALA A 84 6.28 2.84 -2.05
N LEU A 85 7.31 2.69 -2.90
CA LEU A 85 7.52 3.55 -4.07
C LEU A 85 6.41 3.42 -5.11
N LEU A 86 5.63 2.34 -5.08
CA LEU A 86 4.43 2.21 -5.91
C LEU A 86 3.38 3.29 -5.61
N ALA A 87 3.39 3.86 -4.40
CA ALA A 87 2.47 4.93 -4.05
C ALA A 87 2.72 6.19 -4.92
N PRO A 88 3.90 6.85 -4.88
CA PRO A 88 4.15 7.98 -5.76
C PRO A 88 4.11 7.60 -7.25
N ILE A 89 4.58 6.41 -7.64
CA ILE A 89 4.55 5.97 -9.05
C ILE A 89 3.11 5.88 -9.57
N SER A 90 2.20 5.29 -8.79
CA SER A 90 0.80 5.17 -9.22
C SER A 90 0.08 6.51 -9.25
N VAL A 91 0.42 7.46 -8.37
CA VAL A 91 -0.07 8.85 -8.46
C VAL A 91 0.40 9.50 -9.76
N VAL A 92 1.68 9.38 -10.10
CA VAL A 92 2.22 9.89 -11.38
C VAL A 92 1.52 9.24 -12.58
N ALA A 93 1.31 7.91 -12.54
CA ALA A 93 0.56 7.23 -13.60
C ALA A 93 -0.86 7.78 -13.74
N PHE A 94 -1.53 8.08 -12.62
CA PHE A 94 -2.86 8.67 -12.60
C PHE A 94 -2.89 10.10 -13.15
N GLN A 95 -1.81 10.88 -13.12
CA GLN A 95 -1.78 12.19 -13.78
C GLN A 95 -2.00 12.07 -15.31
N PHE A 96 -1.55 10.98 -15.92
CA PHE A 96 -1.70 10.77 -17.37
C PHE A 96 -3.07 10.19 -17.75
N ILE A 97 -3.61 9.25 -16.95
CA ILE A 97 -4.85 8.54 -17.28
C ILE A 97 -6.09 9.09 -16.52
N GLY A 98 -5.88 9.71 -15.38
CA GLY A 98 -6.90 10.20 -14.46
C GLY A 98 -7.83 11.24 -15.09
N PRO A 99 -7.34 12.24 -15.84
CA PRO A 99 -8.22 13.19 -16.53
C PRO A 99 -9.24 12.51 -17.44
N ALA A 100 -8.84 11.46 -18.17
CA ALA A 100 -9.76 10.69 -19.01
C ALA A 100 -10.76 9.86 -18.18
N LEU A 101 -10.31 9.27 -17.06
CA LEU A 101 -11.18 8.50 -16.15
C LEU A 101 -12.22 9.39 -15.46
N LEU A 102 -11.86 10.63 -15.12
CA LEU A 102 -12.75 11.59 -14.47
C LEU A 102 -13.87 12.10 -15.39
N LEU A 103 -13.73 11.96 -16.71
CA LEU A 103 -14.79 12.29 -17.68
C LEU A 103 -15.92 11.26 -17.70
N ILE A 104 -15.69 10.05 -17.17
CA ILE A 104 -16.68 8.97 -17.15
C ILE A 104 -17.37 8.96 -15.78
N PRO A 105 -18.70 9.19 -15.71
CA PRO A 105 -19.43 9.18 -14.46
C PRO A 105 -19.19 7.88 -13.66
N GLY A 106 -18.81 8.03 -12.39
CA GLY A 106 -18.56 6.91 -11.47
C GLY A 106 -17.15 6.32 -11.51
N LEU A 107 -16.39 6.45 -12.61
CA LEU A 107 -15.01 5.92 -12.67
C LEU A 107 -14.00 6.77 -11.92
N GLY A 108 -14.32 8.04 -11.64
CA GLY A 108 -13.49 8.90 -10.79
C GLY A 108 -13.24 8.34 -9.39
N VAL A 109 -14.14 7.51 -8.85
CA VAL A 109 -13.99 6.87 -7.54
C VAL A 109 -12.78 5.91 -7.51
N LEU A 110 -12.36 5.37 -8.65
CA LEU A 110 -11.18 4.51 -8.73
C LEU A 110 -9.88 5.25 -8.38
N GLY A 111 -9.86 6.58 -8.49
CA GLY A 111 -8.72 7.37 -8.02
C GLY A 111 -8.44 7.23 -6.52
N VAL A 112 -9.43 6.81 -5.72
CA VAL A 112 -9.23 6.50 -4.28
C VAL A 112 -8.29 5.31 -4.08
N LEU A 113 -8.15 4.43 -5.07
CA LEU A 113 -7.24 3.27 -5.00
C LEU A 113 -5.81 3.61 -5.42
N VAL A 114 -5.58 4.80 -5.97
CA VAL A 114 -4.27 5.24 -6.45
C VAL A 114 -3.40 5.62 -5.26
N GLY A 115 -2.10 5.33 -5.37
CA GLY A 115 -1.13 5.70 -4.38
C GLY A 115 -1.00 4.65 -3.26
N PRO A 116 -1.18 5.04 -1.99
CA PRO A 116 -1.02 4.17 -0.84
C PRO A 116 -1.83 2.85 -0.87
N PRO A 117 -3.10 2.82 -1.31
CA PRO A 117 -3.85 1.56 -1.41
C PRO A 117 -3.26 0.61 -2.45
N ALA A 118 -2.86 1.10 -3.63
CA ALA A 118 -2.21 0.29 -4.65
C ALA A 118 -0.92 -0.35 -4.10
N ALA A 119 -0.05 0.45 -3.45
CA ALA A 119 1.17 -0.06 -2.84
C ALA A 119 0.90 -1.12 -1.77
N ALA A 120 -0.07 -0.88 -0.88
CA ALA A 120 -0.43 -1.83 0.18
C ALA A 120 -0.99 -3.15 -0.37
N LEU A 121 -1.83 -3.10 -1.41
CA LEU A 121 -2.37 -4.30 -2.05
C LEU A 121 -1.28 -5.13 -2.73
N VAL A 122 -0.38 -4.47 -3.47
CA VAL A 122 0.73 -5.17 -4.15
C VAL A 122 1.67 -5.82 -3.14
N TYR A 123 2.01 -5.11 -2.06
CA TYR A 123 2.85 -5.67 -1.00
C TYR A 123 2.21 -6.88 -0.32
N VAL A 124 0.94 -6.78 0.08
CA VAL A 124 0.21 -7.89 0.74
C VAL A 124 0.03 -9.08 -0.20
N TRP A 125 -0.12 -8.84 -1.50
CA TRP A 125 -0.15 -9.90 -2.50
C TRP A 125 1.21 -10.60 -2.62
N GLN A 126 2.31 -9.84 -2.71
CA GLN A 126 3.67 -10.40 -2.78
C GLN A 126 4.00 -11.25 -1.55
N ARG A 127 3.72 -10.72 -0.36
CA ARG A 127 3.80 -11.43 0.91
C ARG A 127 3.06 -12.77 0.86
N GLY A 128 1.84 -12.78 0.31
CA GLY A 128 1.04 -13.99 0.16
C GLY A 128 1.68 -15.02 -0.76
N ARG A 129 2.40 -14.58 -1.80
CA ARG A 129 3.15 -15.47 -2.69
C ARG A 129 4.32 -16.11 -1.97
N GLU A 130 5.11 -15.35 -1.23
CA GLU A 130 6.27 -15.88 -0.52
C GLU A 130 5.89 -16.90 0.56
N ALA A 131 4.76 -16.68 1.23
CA ALA A 131 4.17 -17.64 2.16
C ALA A 131 3.71 -18.96 1.50
N SER A 132 3.49 -18.97 0.18
CA SER A 132 2.96 -20.13 -0.56
C SER A 132 4.02 -20.99 -1.24
N VAL A 133 5.29 -20.54 -1.29
CA VAL A 133 6.39 -21.31 -1.87
C VAL A 133 7.01 -22.19 -0.78
N PRO A 134 6.85 -23.52 -0.84
CA PRO A 134 7.52 -24.42 0.10
C PRO A 134 9.04 -24.31 -0.11
N ARG A 135 9.78 -24.06 0.97
CA ARG A 135 11.24 -24.14 1.02
C ARG A 135 11.67 -25.53 1.48
#